data_AF-A0AA38L209-F1
#
_entry.id   AF-A0AA38L209-F1
#
_cell.length_a   1.000
_cell.length_b   1.000
_cell.length_c   1.000
_cell.angle_alpha   90.00
_cell.angle_beta   90.00
_cell.angle_gamma   90.00
#
_symmetry.space_group_name_H-M   'P 1'
#
loop_
_entity.id
_entity.type
_entity.pdbx_description
1 polymer ?
#
loop_
_entity_poly.entity_id
_entity_poly.type
_entity_poly.pdbx_seq_one_letter_code
_entity_poly.pdbx_strand_id
1 'polypeptide(L)'
;MSLHILPLHPLFATETLSGSAEAEVLPYESIPRSKQARRIEQRLDSVRTFLHSLARPDDLSDPQFTSFIRYSQQFFVDIDERLWRKDEQGHHCLVIPQTRRIPIMIEAHEKTGHKGIWATNSSIHERFWWPRIIDDVKWFITTCHICQL
;
A
#
# COMPACT_ATOMS: atom_id res chain seq x y z
N MET A 1 16.68 -33.29 45.09
CA MET A 1 17.31 -33.50 43.77
C MET A 1 17.09 -32.24 42.97
N SER A 2 18.02 -31.29 43.08
CA SER A 2 17.96 -29.99 42.42
C SER A 2 18.38 -30.12 40.97
N LEU A 3 17.51 -29.75 40.04
CA LEU A 3 17.89 -29.50 38.65
C LEU A 3 18.09 -27.99 38.49
N HIS A 4 19.34 -27.62 38.22
CA HIS A 4 19.77 -26.26 37.96
C HIS A 4 19.17 -25.74 36.65
N ILE A 5 18.45 -24.62 36.73
CA ILE A 5 18.08 -23.80 35.58
C ILE A 5 19.31 -22.97 35.21
N LEU A 6 19.84 -23.16 34.00
CA LEU A 6 20.88 -22.32 33.44
C LEU A 6 20.28 -20.95 33.05
N PRO A 7 20.94 -19.82 33.39
CA PRO A 7 20.48 -18.51 32.97
C PRO A 7 20.76 -18.31 31.47
N LEU A 8 19.76 -17.88 30.70
CA LEU A 8 19.97 -17.25 29.41
C LEU A 8 20.74 -15.95 29.64
N HIS A 9 22.05 -15.97 29.41
CA HIS A 9 22.82 -14.75 29.28
C HIS A 9 22.61 -14.16 27.86
N PRO A 10 22.48 -12.83 27.71
CA PRO A 10 22.27 -12.20 26.42
C PRO A 10 23.60 -12.20 25.67
N LEU A 11 23.63 -12.90 24.53
CA LEU A 11 24.78 -12.89 23.64
C LEU A 11 24.70 -11.68 22.71
N PHE A 12 25.36 -10.61 23.12
CA PHE A 12 26.10 -9.64 22.29
C PHE A 12 25.32 -8.88 21.20
N ALA A 13 25.51 -7.58 21.00
CA ALA A 13 26.18 -6.52 21.72
C ALA A 13 25.73 -5.26 21.00
N THR A 14 25.51 -4.18 21.73
CA THR A 14 25.44 -2.84 21.15
C THR A 14 26.82 -2.49 20.58
N GLU A 15 27.06 -2.84 19.31
CA GLU A 15 28.12 -2.22 18.53
C GLU A 15 27.50 -1.08 17.74
N THR A 16 27.77 0.14 18.21
CA THR A 16 27.55 1.38 17.50
C THR A 16 28.46 1.39 16.27
N LEU A 17 27.98 0.82 15.17
CA LEU A 17 28.52 1.07 13.84
C LEU A 17 27.92 2.38 13.32
N SER A 18 28.73 3.42 13.45
CA SER A 18 28.63 4.69 12.75
C SER A 18 28.28 4.49 11.27
N GLY A 19 27.17 5.08 10.84
CA GLY A 19 26.97 5.44 9.43
C GLY A 19 25.85 4.69 8.71
N SER A 20 24.59 4.94 9.09
CA SER A 20 23.58 5.23 8.08
C SER A 20 22.63 6.25 8.67
N ALA A 21 22.46 7.37 7.98
CA ALA A 21 21.45 8.36 8.31
C ALA A 21 20.15 7.63 8.67
N GLU A 22 19.57 7.95 9.82
CA GLU A 22 18.19 7.65 10.13
C GLU A 22 17.39 8.28 9.00
N ALA A 23 17.09 7.48 7.97
CA ALA A 23 16.46 7.95 6.75
C ALA A 23 15.10 8.45 7.19
N GLU A 24 14.96 9.77 7.27
CA GLU A 24 13.75 10.46 7.63
C GLU A 24 12.62 9.86 6.78
N VAL A 25 11.75 9.08 7.42
CA VAL A 25 10.69 8.37 6.71
C VAL A 25 9.76 9.44 6.17
N LEU A 26 9.89 9.73 4.88
CA LEU A 26 9.08 10.73 4.19
C LEU A 26 7.60 10.48 4.52
N PRO A 27 6.90 11.42 5.18
CA PRO A 27 5.49 11.27 5.48
C PRO A 27 4.71 11.10 4.17
N TYR A 28 3.73 10.19 4.11
CA TYR A 28 2.96 9.97 2.87
C TYR A 28 2.23 11.24 2.42
N GLU A 29 1.90 12.13 3.35
CA GLU A 29 1.24 13.42 3.13
C GLU A 29 2.05 14.36 2.25
N SER A 30 3.36 14.14 2.13
CA SER A 30 4.24 14.89 1.22
C SER A 30 3.98 14.58 -0.25
N ILE A 31 3.37 13.43 -0.57
CA ILE A 31 3.02 13.06 -1.94
C ILE A 31 1.84 13.90 -2.43
N PRO A 32 1.98 14.65 -3.54
CA PRO A 32 0.91 15.48 -4.07
C PRO A 32 -0.22 14.62 -4.66
N ARG A 33 -1.26 14.39 -3.86
CA ARG A 33 -2.44 13.63 -4.31
C ARG A 33 -3.33 14.47 -5.23
N SER A 34 -3.72 13.91 -6.38
CA SER A 34 -4.65 14.57 -7.31
C SER A 34 -6.09 14.53 -6.77
N LYS A 35 -6.95 15.45 -7.24
CA LYS A 35 -8.39 15.44 -6.91
C LYS A 35 -9.06 14.13 -7.31
N GLN A 36 -8.65 13.56 -8.44
CA GLN A 36 -9.16 12.28 -8.92
C GLN A 36 -8.80 11.14 -7.97
N ALA A 37 -7.55 11.08 -7.50
CA ALA A 37 -7.10 10.02 -6.61
C ALA A 37 -7.90 10.01 -5.29
N ARG A 38 -8.09 11.19 -4.68
CA ARG A 38 -8.93 11.36 -3.47
C ARG A 38 -10.38 10.91 -3.68
N ARG A 39 -10.99 11.24 -4.83
CA ARG A 39 -12.36 10.79 -5.16
C ARG A 39 -12.47 9.28 -5.29
N ILE A 40 -11.46 8.64 -5.87
CA ILE A 40 -11.43 7.17 -5.98
C ILE A 40 -11.29 6.57 -4.58
N GLU A 41 -10.42 7.11 -3.72
CA GLU A 41 -10.26 6.65 -2.33
C GLU A 41 -11.57 6.74 -1.54
N GLN A 42 -12.25 7.90 -1.58
CA GLN A 42 -13.58 8.05 -0.97
C GLN A 42 -14.58 7.01 -1.49
N ARG A 43 -14.56 6.75 -2.81
CA ARG A 43 -15.43 5.73 -3.40
C ARG A 43 -15.07 4.32 -2.93
N LEU A 44 -13.81 4.01 -2.68
CA LEU A 44 -13.37 2.72 -2.13
C LEU A 44 -13.84 2.54 -0.68
N ASP A 45 -13.94 3.61 0.11
CA ASP A 45 -14.50 3.56 1.46
C ASP A 45 -16.00 3.19 1.41
N SER A 46 -16.75 3.77 0.46
CA SER A 46 -18.13 3.37 0.20
C SER A 46 -18.22 1.91 -0.25
N VAL A 47 -17.31 1.45 -1.14
CA VAL A 47 -17.26 0.04 -1.58
C VAL A 47 -17.01 -0.88 -0.40
N ARG A 48 -16.05 -0.57 0.48
CA ARG A 48 -15.76 -1.38 1.67
C ARG A 48 -16.99 -1.50 2.57
N THR A 49 -17.64 -0.38 2.85
CA THR A 49 -18.86 -0.33 3.68
C THR A 49 -19.99 -1.14 3.05
N PHE A 50 -20.17 -1.02 1.73
CA PHE A 50 -21.17 -1.77 0.99
C PHE A 50 -20.87 -3.27 0.98
N LEU A 51 -19.64 -3.70 0.74
CA LEU A 51 -19.27 -5.12 0.72
C LEU A 51 -19.41 -5.79 2.10
N HIS A 52 -19.27 -5.02 3.17
CA HIS A 52 -19.48 -5.51 4.54
C HIS A 52 -20.98 -5.58 4.92
N SER A 53 -21.76 -4.55 4.60
CA SER A 53 -23.16 -4.42 5.06
C SER A 53 -24.22 -4.87 4.03
N LEU A 54 -23.86 -4.90 2.75
CA LEU A 54 -24.75 -5.01 1.59
C LEU A 54 -25.86 -3.94 1.54
N ALA A 55 -25.75 -2.89 2.36
CA ALA A 55 -26.70 -1.80 2.43
C ALA A 55 -26.38 -0.75 1.36
N ARG A 56 -27.41 -0.32 0.62
CA ARG A 56 -27.28 0.78 -0.34
C ARG A 56 -26.91 2.07 0.40
N PRO A 57 -25.89 2.83 -0.06
CA PRO A 57 -25.62 4.16 0.47
C PRO A 57 -26.79 5.12 0.20
N ASP A 58 -27.24 5.84 1.24
CA ASP A 58 -28.42 6.71 1.20
C ASP A 58 -28.28 7.90 0.24
N ASP A 59 -27.04 8.29 -0.07
CA ASP A 59 -26.70 9.41 -0.94
C ASP A 59 -26.79 9.07 -2.44
N LEU A 60 -27.07 7.82 -2.81
CA LEU A 60 -27.13 7.38 -4.20
C LEU A 60 -28.56 7.23 -4.70
N SER A 61 -28.88 7.89 -5.83
CA SER A 61 -30.07 7.58 -6.64
C SER A 61 -29.97 6.21 -7.33
N ASP A 62 -31.07 5.70 -7.87
CA ASP A 62 -31.11 4.38 -8.53
C ASP A 62 -30.09 4.20 -9.68
N PRO A 63 -29.92 5.16 -10.62
CA PRO A 63 -28.90 5.03 -11.67
C PRO A 63 -27.47 5.13 -11.12
N GLN A 64 -27.25 5.96 -10.09
CA GLN A 64 -25.95 6.06 -9.41
C GLN A 64 -25.62 4.75 -8.69
N PHE A 65 -26.60 4.17 -7.99
CA PHE A 65 -26.47 2.89 -7.31
C PHE A 65 -26.18 1.75 -8.30
N THR A 66 -26.86 1.71 -9.44
CA THR A 66 -26.57 0.74 -10.51
C THR A 66 -25.11 0.82 -10.97
N SER A 67 -24.60 2.04 -11.16
CA SER A 67 -23.20 2.27 -11.56
C SER A 67 -22.22 1.95 -10.42
N PHE A 68 -22.64 2.16 -9.17
CA PHE A 68 -21.88 1.82 -7.97
C PHE A 68 -21.75 0.31 -7.77
N ILE A 69 -22.81 -0.47 -8.02
CA ILE A 69 -22.76 -1.93 -7.99
C ILE A 69 -21.77 -2.48 -9.01
N ARG A 70 -21.82 -2.02 -10.27
CA ARG A 70 -20.85 -2.42 -11.31
C ARG A 70 -19.41 -2.11 -10.92
N TYR A 71 -19.20 -0.98 -10.25
CA TYR A 71 -17.88 -0.62 -9.72
C TYR A 71 -17.46 -1.54 -8.56
N SER A 72 -18.36 -1.78 -7.60
CA SER A 72 -18.11 -2.62 -6.42
C SER A 72 -17.80 -4.08 -6.79
N GLN A 73 -18.38 -4.58 -7.88
CA GLN A 73 -18.10 -5.93 -8.41
C GLN A 73 -16.62 -6.15 -8.79
N GLN A 74 -15.86 -5.08 -9.03
CA GLN A 74 -14.41 -5.13 -9.27
C GLN A 74 -13.61 -5.39 -8.00
N PHE A 75 -14.27 -5.51 -6.85
CA PHE A 75 -13.61 -5.70 -5.56
C PHE A 75 -14.22 -6.87 -4.78
N PHE A 76 -13.50 -7.33 -3.77
CA PHE A 76 -14.00 -8.25 -2.75
C PHE A 76 -13.25 -7.98 -1.43
N VAL A 77 -13.77 -8.50 -0.33
CA VAL A 77 -13.13 -8.43 0.99
C VAL A 77 -12.73 -9.85 1.41
N ASP A 78 -11.53 -10.02 1.94
CA ASP A 78 -11.06 -11.30 2.46
C ASP A 78 -11.45 -11.53 3.93
N ILE A 79 -11.02 -12.66 4.49
CA ILE A 79 -11.30 -13.02 5.90
C ILE A 79 -10.62 -12.07 6.91
N ASP A 80 -9.59 -11.34 6.50
CA ASP A 80 -8.87 -10.35 7.31
C ASP A 80 -9.46 -8.93 7.15
N GLU A 81 -10.67 -8.81 6.58
CA GLU A 81 -11.35 -7.54 6.27
C GLU A 81 -10.58 -6.61 5.33
N ARG A 82 -9.68 -7.18 4.51
CA ARG A 82 -8.89 -6.42 3.54
C ARG A 82 -9.62 -6.32 2.22
N LEU A 83 -9.62 -5.11 1.64
CA LEU A 83 -10.19 -4.89 0.33
C LEU A 83 -9.21 -5.33 -0.75
N TRP A 84 -9.67 -6.15 -1.69
CA TRP A 84 -8.92 -6.61 -2.85
C TRP A 84 -9.56 -6.09 -4.13
N ARG A 85 -8.73 -5.67 -5.08
CA ARG A 85 -9.13 -5.34 -6.44
C ARG A 85 -8.98 -6.59 -7.31
N LYS A 86 -10.06 -6.97 -7.98
CA LYS A 86 -10.08 -8.08 -8.92
C LYS A 86 -9.29 -7.71 -10.17
N ASP A 87 -8.73 -8.75 -10.74
CA ASP A 87 -8.07 -8.77 -12.03
C ASP A 87 -8.69 -9.93 -12.83
N GLU A 88 -8.92 -9.72 -14.12
CA GLU A 88 -9.60 -10.68 -14.98
C GLU A 88 -8.79 -11.97 -15.18
N GLN A 89 -7.46 -11.90 -15.02
CA GLN A 89 -6.55 -13.04 -15.14
C GLN A 89 -6.31 -13.74 -13.79
N GLY A 90 -7.01 -13.33 -12.74
CA GLY A 90 -6.86 -13.89 -11.39
C GLY A 90 -5.75 -13.27 -10.56
N HIS A 91 -4.97 -12.32 -11.10
CA HIS A 91 -3.91 -11.62 -10.38
C HIS A 91 -4.46 -10.50 -9.48
N HIS A 92 -5.29 -10.87 -8.52
CA HIS A 92 -5.93 -9.93 -7.61
C HIS A 92 -4.91 -9.16 -6.79
N CYS A 93 -5.13 -7.86 -6.63
CA CYS A 93 -4.22 -6.97 -5.92
C CYS A 93 -4.85 -6.49 -4.62
N LEU A 94 -4.07 -6.50 -3.54
CA LEU A 94 -4.48 -5.95 -2.25
C LEU A 94 -4.57 -4.42 -2.35
N VAL A 95 -5.68 -3.83 -1.90
CA VAL A 95 -5.86 -2.37 -1.88
C VAL A 95 -5.18 -1.78 -0.65
N ILE A 96 -4.16 -0.95 -0.88
CA ILE A 96 -3.26 -0.48 0.18
C ILE A 96 -3.69 0.88 0.77
N PRO A 97 -3.82 0.99 2.11
CA PRO A 97 -4.05 2.27 2.78
C PRO A 97 -2.82 3.16 2.72
N GLN A 98 -3.03 4.48 2.78
CA GLN A 98 -1.97 5.49 2.63
C GLN A 98 -0.74 5.23 3.53
N THR A 99 -0.98 4.84 4.78
CA THR A 99 0.04 4.56 5.80
C THR A 99 1.06 3.47 5.44
N ARG A 100 0.76 2.64 4.44
CA ARG A 100 1.62 1.52 4.02
C ARG A 100 2.31 1.74 2.67
N ARG A 101 1.98 2.81 1.95
CA ARG A 101 2.44 3.03 0.57
C ARG A 101 3.92 3.41 0.48
N ILE A 102 4.43 4.27 1.37
CA ILE A 102 5.87 4.63 1.40
C ILE A 102 6.75 3.40 1.62
N PRO A 103 6.55 2.57 2.67
CA PRO A 103 7.36 1.37 2.86
C PRO A 103 7.34 0.42 1.67
N ILE A 104 6.18 0.23 1.03
CA ILE A 104 6.04 -0.62 -0.16
C ILE A 104 6.83 -0.03 -1.35
N MET A 105 6.78 1.28 -1.57
CA MET A 105 7.54 1.93 -2.64
C MET A 105 9.05 1.85 -2.40
N ILE A 106 9.51 2.05 -1.16
CA ILE A 106 10.92 1.88 -0.78
C ILE A 106 11.35 0.44 -1.07
N GLU A 107 10.65 -0.55 -0.52
CA GLU A 107 11.01 -1.95 -0.67
C GLU A 107 11.03 -2.39 -2.14
N ALA A 108 10.03 -1.99 -2.93
CA ALA A 108 10.00 -2.30 -4.36
C ALA A 108 11.15 -1.61 -5.13
N HIS A 109 11.47 -0.36 -4.78
CA HIS A 109 12.54 0.39 -5.42
C HIS A 109 13.90 -0.25 -5.18
N GLU A 110 14.21 -0.58 -3.93
CA GLU A 110 15.43 -1.30 -3.53
C GLU A 110 15.53 -2.67 -4.21
N LYS A 111 14.44 -3.46 -4.19
CA LYS A 111 14.40 -4.79 -4.85
C LYS A 111 14.64 -4.71 -6.34
N THR A 112 14.18 -3.63 -6.99
CA THR A 112 14.43 -3.43 -8.42
C THR A 112 15.82 -2.90 -8.72
N GLY A 113 16.63 -2.57 -7.71
CA GLY A 113 17.97 -2.02 -7.88
C GLY A 113 17.95 -0.66 -8.54
N HIS A 114 17.05 0.23 -8.10
CA HIS A 114 16.92 1.61 -8.61
C HIS A 114 16.68 1.71 -10.13
N LYS A 115 16.06 0.70 -10.77
CA LYS A 115 15.78 0.66 -12.22
C LYS A 115 14.70 1.64 -12.71
N GLY A 116 14.35 2.64 -11.90
CA GLY A 116 13.40 3.70 -12.24
C GLY A 116 11.93 3.28 -12.16
N ILE A 117 11.09 4.19 -12.67
CA ILE A 117 9.63 4.22 -12.43
C ILE A 117 8.92 2.95 -12.87
N TRP A 118 9.20 2.47 -14.09
CA TRP A 118 8.47 1.33 -14.65
C TRP A 118 8.78 0.04 -13.92
N ALA A 119 10.05 -0.21 -13.61
CA ALA A 119 10.45 -1.41 -12.88
C ALA A 119 9.83 -1.42 -11.47
N THR A 120 9.92 -0.31 -10.74
CA THR A 120 9.34 -0.19 -9.40
C THR A 120 7.81 -0.31 -9.44
N ASN A 121 7.13 0.38 -10.35
CA ASN A 121 5.67 0.32 -10.47
C ASN A 121 5.19 -1.09 -10.83
N SER A 122 5.83 -1.77 -11.79
CA SER A 122 5.49 -3.14 -12.15
C SER A 122 5.64 -4.10 -10.97
N SER A 123 6.75 -3.99 -10.21
CA SER A 123 6.97 -4.83 -9.03
C SER A 123 5.88 -4.64 -7.96
N ILE A 124 5.41 -3.41 -7.75
CA ILE A 124 4.31 -3.16 -6.80
C ILE A 124 2.99 -3.75 -7.32
N HIS A 125 2.72 -3.59 -8.61
CA HIS A 125 1.48 -4.06 -9.25
C HIS A 125 1.31 -5.57 -9.30
N GLU A 126 2.35 -6.35 -9.03
CA GLU A 126 2.24 -7.81 -8.87
C GLU A 126 1.33 -8.21 -7.71
N ARG A 127 1.21 -7.35 -6.68
CA ARG A 127 0.52 -7.72 -5.42
C ARG A 127 -0.36 -6.62 -4.84
N PHE A 128 -0.08 -5.36 -5.19
CA PHE A 128 -0.66 -4.21 -4.53
C PHE A 128 -1.29 -3.25 -5.52
N TRP A 129 -2.31 -2.55 -5.03
CA TRP A 129 -2.97 -1.50 -5.79
C TRP A 129 -3.41 -0.36 -4.89
N TRP A 130 -3.33 0.86 -5.41
CA TRP A 130 -4.04 2.01 -4.87
C TRP A 130 -4.32 3.02 -5.99
N PRO A 131 -5.24 3.98 -5.76
CA PRO A 131 -5.57 4.96 -6.78
C PRO A 131 -4.35 5.77 -7.20
N ARG A 132 -4.08 5.79 -8.51
CA ARG A 132 -2.99 6.59 -9.11
C ARG A 132 -1.59 6.24 -8.60
N ILE A 133 -1.33 4.97 -8.28
CA ILE A 133 -0.02 4.45 -7.85
C ILE A 133 1.18 4.95 -8.68
N ILE A 134 1.06 4.97 -10.01
CA ILE A 134 2.13 5.45 -10.89
C ILE A 134 2.54 6.90 -10.60
N ASP A 135 1.59 7.76 -10.17
CA ASP A 135 1.90 9.16 -9.85
C ASP A 135 2.71 9.24 -8.54
N ASP A 136 2.35 8.41 -7.55
CA ASP A 136 3.08 8.31 -6.29
C ASP A 136 4.49 7.75 -6.51
N VAL A 137 4.64 6.70 -7.34
CA VAL A 137 5.95 6.11 -7.68
C VAL A 137 6.83 7.11 -8.42
N LYS A 138 6.26 7.86 -9.37
CA LYS A 138 6.98 8.94 -10.07
C LYS A 138 7.53 9.95 -9.09
N TRP A 139 6.67 10.49 -8.22
CA TRP A 139 7.08 11.46 -7.22
C TRP A 139 8.16 10.88 -6.29
N PHE A 140 7.94 9.67 -5.78
CA PHE A 140 8.89 9.02 -4.87
C PHE A 140 10.29 8.89 -5.49
N ILE A 141 10.38 8.46 -6.75
CA ILE A 141 11.69 8.30 -7.40
C ILE A 141 12.40 9.63 -7.62
N THR A 142 11.67 10.74 -7.82
CA THR A 142 12.30 12.08 -7.87
C THR A 142 12.96 12.50 -6.56
N THR A 143 12.60 11.86 -5.44
CA THR A 143 13.23 12.10 -4.13
C THR A 143 14.43 11.18 -3.85
N CYS A 144 14.65 10.15 -4.68
CA CYS A 144 15.75 9.20 -4.46
C CYS A 144 17.09 9.79 -4.92
N HIS A 145 18.00 10.03 -3.98
CA HIS A 145 19.34 10.57 -4.26
C HIS A 145 20.10 9.75 -5.30
N ILE A 146 20.13 8.41 -5.16
CA ILE A 146 20.86 7.52 -6.08
C ILE A 146 20.34 7.66 -7.52
N CYS A 147 19.04 7.84 -7.71
CA CYS A 147 18.45 8.05 -9.03
C CYS A 147 18.65 9.46 -9.60
N GLN A 148 19.06 10.44 -8.78
CA GLN A 148 19.30 11.82 -9.19
C GLN A 148 20.80 12.14 -9.41
N LEU A 149 21.68 11.17 -9.18
CA LEU A 149 23.11 11.25 -9.53
C LEU A 149 23.29 11.06 -11.05
#